data_AF-A0A7C3SE13-F1
#
_entry.id   AF-A0A7C3SE13-F1
#
_cell.length_a   1.000
_cell.length_b   1.000
_cell.length_c   1.000
_cell.angle_alpha   90.00
_cell.angle_beta   90.00
_cell.angle_gamma   90.00
#
_symmetry.space_group_name_H-M   'P 1'
#
loop_
_entity.id
_entity.type
_entity.pdbx_description
1 polymer ?
#
loop_
_entity_poly.entity_id
_entity_poly.type
_entity_poly.pdbx_seq_one_letter_code
_entity_poly.pdbx_strand_id
1 'polypeptide(L)' 'STLYIRTAGIDEKQAVQILDKFTLQGAIPEPVRLAQLLAHAKYQWDAGIY' A
#
# COMPACT_ATOMS: atom_id res chain seq x y z
N SER A 1 14.75 -1.37 -2.62
CA SER A 1 14.32 -0.77 -1.35
C SER A 1 14.23 -1.86 -0.31
N THR A 2 14.43 -1.53 0.98
CA THR A 2 14.24 -2.49 2.07
C THR A 2 12.82 -2.33 2.62
N LEU A 3 12.07 -3.43 2.71
CA LEU A 3 10.70 -3.46 3.23
C LEU A 3 10.69 -4.21 4.57
N TYR A 4 9.98 -3.66 5.56
CA TYR A 4 9.76 -4.31 6.84
C TYR A 4 8.29 -4.68 6.97
N ILE A 5 8.02 -5.96 7.25
CA ILE A 5 6.66 -6.51 7.29
C ILE A 5 6.37 -7.12 8.65
N ARG A 6 5.11 -7.00 9.09
CA ARG A 6 4.58 -7.75 10.23
C ARG A 6 3.40 -8.57 9.72
N THR A 7 3.39 -9.85 10.02
CA THR A 7 2.33 -10.76 9.60
C THR A 7 1.44 -11.12 10.78
N ALA A 8 0.18 -11.43 10.50
CA ALA A 8 -0.77 -11.97 11.46
C ALA A 8 -1.58 -13.07 10.78
N GLY A 9 -1.57 -14.28 11.33
CA GLY A 9 -2.29 -15.43 10.77
C GLY A 9 -1.71 -16.03 9.48
N ILE A 10 -0.56 -15.53 8.99
CA ILE A 10 0.17 -16.07 7.84
C ILE A 10 1.67 -16.09 8.12
N ASP A 11 2.39 -16.99 7.46
CA ASP A 11 3.84 -17.02 7.52
C ASP A 11 4.48 -15.96 6.59
N GLU A 12 5.79 -15.78 6.76
CA GLU A 12 6.57 -14.80 5.98
C GLU A 12 6.56 -15.09 4.48
N LYS A 13 6.61 -16.37 4.09
CA LYS A 13 6.62 -16.77 2.68
C LYS A 13 5.30 -16.42 2.00
N GLN A 14 4.18 -16.69 2.67
CA GLN A 14 2.85 -16.31 2.20
C GLN A 14 2.72 -14.79 2.09
N ALA A 15 3.22 -14.05 3.08
CA ALA A 15 3.20 -12.59 3.05
C ALA A 15 3.96 -12.02 1.85
N VAL A 16 5.17 -12.52 1.58
CA VAL A 16 5.95 -12.12 0.40
C VAL A 16 5.20 -12.42 -0.89
N GLN A 17 4.64 -13.63 -1.03
CA GLN A 17 3.85 -13.99 -2.22
C GLN A 17 2.63 -13.11 -2.43
N ILE A 18 1.95 -12.69 -1.36
CA ILE A 18 0.81 -11.76 -1.44
C ILE A 18 1.31 -10.38 -1.88
N LEU A 19 2.37 -9.88 -1.25
CA LEU A 19 2.95 -8.57 -1.58
C LEU A 19 3.40 -8.50 -3.04
N ASP A 20 4.10 -9.51 -3.54
CA ASP A 20 4.57 -9.57 -4.93
C ASP A 20 3.41 -9.58 -5.93
N LYS A 21 2.31 -10.27 -5.62
CA LYS A 21 1.12 -10.31 -6.49
C LYS A 21 0.41 -8.96 -6.61
N PHE A 22 0.50 -8.13 -5.56
CA PHE A 22 -0.15 -6.83 -5.49
C PHE A 22 0.82 -5.67 -5.63
N THR A 23 2.09 -5.91 -5.98
CA THR A 23 3.11 -4.88 -6.20
C THR A 23 3.65 -4.99 -7.62
N LEU A 24 3.18 -4.12 -8.50
CA LEU A 24 3.59 -3.97 -9.89
C LEU A 24 4.85 -3.11 -9.97
N GLN A 25 4.93 -2.04 -9.18
CA GLN A 25 6.09 -1.14 -9.17
C GLN A 25 6.43 -0.59 -7.78
N GLY A 26 7.73 -0.61 -7.47
CA GLY A 26 8.26 -0.02 -6.24
C GLY A 26 8.13 -0.96 -5.05
N ALA A 27 7.90 -0.40 -3.87
CA ALA A 27 7.90 -1.14 -2.60
C ALA A 27 6.53 -1.23 -1.92
N ILE A 28 5.53 -0.49 -2.40
CA ILE A 28 4.20 -0.42 -1.79
C ILE A 28 3.19 -1.06 -2.76
N PRO A 29 2.40 -2.05 -2.31
CA PRO A 29 1.37 -2.67 -3.14
C PRO A 29 0.41 -1.64 -3.74
N GLU A 30 0.01 -1.81 -5.02
CA GLU A 30 -0.90 -0.89 -5.71
C GLU A 30 -2.19 -0.61 -4.95
N PRO A 31 -2.86 -1.59 -4.30
CA PRO A 31 -4.08 -1.30 -3.54
C PRO A 31 -3.85 -0.28 -2.41
N VAL A 32 -2.72 -0.38 -1.69
CA VAL A 32 -2.37 0.53 -0.60
C VAL A 32 -1.97 1.90 -1.15
N ARG A 33 -1.16 1.91 -2.22
CA ARG A 33 -0.74 3.15 -2.89
C ARG A 33 -1.93 3.95 -3.42
N LEU A 34 -2.89 3.27 -4.06
CA LEU A 34 -4.12 3.88 -4.56
C LEU A 34 -5.00 4.40 -3.42
N ALA A 35 -5.17 3.62 -2.35
CA ALA A 35 -5.93 4.06 -1.18
C ALA A 35 -5.33 5.35 -0.57
N GLN A 36 -4.01 5.45 -0.48
CA GLN A 36 -3.33 6.64 0.02
C GLN A 36 -3.54 7.85 -0.90
N LEU A 37 -3.41 7.67 -2.22
CA LEU A 37 -3.65 8.75 -3.18
C LEU A 37 -5.09 9.26 -3.11
N LEU A 38 -6.07 8.36 -3.03
CA LEU A 38 -7.49 8.70 -2.90
C LEU A 38 -7.78 9.42 -1.59
N ALA A 39 -7.21 8.94 -0.47
CA ALA A 39 -7.37 9.57 0.83
C ALA A 39 -6.80 11.00 0.84
N HIS A 40 -5.62 11.21 0.24
CA HIS A 40 -5.03 12.55 0.10
C HIS A 40 -5.88 13.46 -0.79
N ALA A 41 -6.32 12.98 -1.95
CA ALA A 41 -7.18 13.77 -2.84
C ALA A 41 -8.49 14.15 -2.16
N LYS A 42 -9.12 13.21 -1.43
CA LYS A 42 -10.34 13.46 -0.65
C LYS A 42 -10.10 14.51 0.44
N TYR A 43 -8.99 14.40 1.17
CA TYR A 43 -8.63 15.35 2.22
C TYR A 43 -8.39 16.77 1.67
N GLN A 44 -7.65 16.88 0.56
CA GLN A 44 -7.40 18.17 -0.10
C GLN A 44 -8.70 18.82 -0.60
N TRP A 45 -9.56 18.02 -1.21
CA TRP A 45 -10.89 18.44 -1.64
C TRP A 45 -11.72 19.00 -0.47
N ASP A 46 -11.79 18.25 0.63
CA ASP A 46 -12.54 18.68 1.82
C ASP A 46 -11.94 19.94 2.47
N ALA A 47 -10.62 20.15 2.36
CA ALA A 47 -9.91 21.31 2.86
C ALA A 47 -10.01 22.55 1.93
N GLY A 48 -10.59 22.41 0.73
CA GLY A 48 -10.66 23.48 -0.27
C GLY A 48 -9.31 23.89 -0.84
N ILE A 49 -8.31 22.99 -0.78
CA ILE A 49 -6.97 23.21 -1.31
C ILE A 49 -6.93 22.52 -2.69
N TYR A 50 -6.96 23.32 -3.76
CA TYR A 50 -6.87 22.85 -5.14
C TYR A 50 -5.47 23.11 -5.71
#